data_AF-A0A971Q6B1-F1
#
_entry.id   AF-A0A971Q6B1-F1
#
_cell.length_a   1.000
_cell.length_b   1.000
_cell.length_c   1.000
_cell.angle_alpha   90.00
_cell.angle_beta   90.00
_cell.angle_gamma   90.00
#
_symmetry.space_group_name_H-M   'P 1'
#
loop_
_entity.id
_entity.type
_entity.pdbx_description
1 polymer ?
#
loop_
_entity_poly.entity_id
_entity_poly.type
_entity_poly.pdbx_seq_one_letter_code
_entity_poly.pdbx_strand_id
1 'polypeptide(L)'
;MAQTDQDQPQPVVEPQPAMEADRDLLLREYELCQNSAQRLEGRVWSGAVLMGVVSLAAFVIGLLFLPAVRAETGLFFLLDLGILSVVVVVVWWLMANRWCAVQRTCYLRMYHIEQQLGMFQLRYMHYLDEPAALGESPLDKDRRTDLKQARSRHQASDAQSLIRILPLMNLLAWLIYVLILLGASAGKTGGFTLGR
;
A
#
# COMPACT_ATOMS: atom_id res chain seq x y z
N MET A 1 -44.90 -52.78 -30.91
CA MET A 1 -43.61 -53.12 -30.28
C MET A 1 -42.91 -51.80 -30.00
N ALA A 2 -42.98 -51.31 -28.76
CA ALA A 2 -42.43 -50.02 -28.35
C ALA A 2 -41.22 -50.27 -27.46
N GLN A 3 -40.05 -49.81 -27.92
CA GLN A 3 -38.78 -49.82 -27.21
C GLN A 3 -38.91 -48.96 -25.96
N THR A 4 -38.81 -49.60 -24.79
CA THR A 4 -38.64 -48.93 -23.51
C THR A 4 -37.16 -48.63 -23.38
N ASP A 5 -36.80 -47.37 -23.65
CA ASP A 5 -35.44 -46.87 -23.56
C ASP A 5 -34.99 -46.96 -22.10
N GLN A 6 -33.94 -47.73 -21.85
CA GLN A 6 -33.40 -47.97 -20.52
C GLN A 6 -32.66 -46.72 -20.05
N ASP A 7 -33.32 -45.97 -19.17
CA ASP A 7 -32.69 -44.97 -18.30
C ASP A 7 -31.80 -45.72 -17.29
N GLN A 8 -30.61 -46.14 -17.74
CA GLN A 8 -29.60 -46.68 -16.82
C GLN A 8 -29.00 -45.50 -16.05
N PRO A 9 -29.12 -45.48 -14.71
CA PRO A 9 -28.48 -44.45 -13.90
C PRO A 9 -26.98 -44.52 -14.15
N GLN A 10 -26.41 -43.40 -14.61
CA GLN A 10 -24.98 -43.31 -14.84
C GLN A 10 -24.23 -43.68 -13.55
N PRO A 11 -23.15 -44.47 -13.65
CA PRO A 11 -22.35 -44.83 -12.49
C PRO A 11 -21.85 -43.55 -11.82
N VAL A 12 -22.16 -43.40 -10.53
CA VAL A 12 -21.65 -42.33 -9.69
C VAL A 12 -20.14 -42.52 -9.64
N VAL A 13 -19.41 -41.76 -10.45
CA VAL A 13 -17.95 -41.72 -10.42
C VAL A 13 -17.57 -41.04 -9.12
N GLU A 14 -17.25 -41.84 -8.12
CA GLU A 14 -16.72 -41.36 -6.84
C GLU A 14 -15.47 -40.51 -7.13
N PRO A 15 -15.41 -39.26 -6.66
CA PRO A 15 -14.25 -38.40 -6.89
C PRO A 15 -13.00 -39.06 -6.29
N GLN A 16 -11.92 -39.11 -7.09
CA GLN A 16 -10.67 -39.71 -6.64
C GLN A 16 -10.10 -38.92 -5.46
N PRO A 17 -9.87 -39.55 -4.29
CA PRO A 17 -9.53 -38.84 -3.04
C PRO A 17 -8.20 -38.07 -3.10
N ALA A 18 -7.29 -38.46 -4.00
CA ALA A 18 -6.02 -37.76 -4.20
C ALA A 18 -6.21 -36.36 -4.80
N MET A 19 -7.18 -36.20 -5.70
CA MET A 19 -7.44 -34.92 -6.38
C MET A 19 -8.08 -33.89 -5.43
N GLU A 20 -8.89 -34.37 -4.49
CA GLU A 20 -9.51 -33.53 -3.45
C GLU A 20 -8.47 -33.06 -2.43
N ALA A 21 -7.55 -33.93 -2.01
CA ALA A 21 -6.46 -33.56 -1.08
C ALA A 21 -5.55 -32.46 -1.65
N ASP A 22 -5.20 -32.54 -2.93
CA ASP A 22 -4.39 -31.52 -3.60
C ASP A 22 -5.12 -30.17 -3.72
N ARG A 23 -6.43 -30.22 -3.97
CA ARG A 23 -7.28 -29.02 -4.03
C ARG A 23 -7.34 -28.31 -2.68
N ASP A 24 -7.55 -29.05 -1.60
CA ASP A 24 -7.63 -28.50 -0.25
C ASP A 24 -6.30 -27.87 0.19
N LEU A 25 -5.18 -28.48 -0.20
CA LEU A 25 -3.84 -27.92 0.04
C LEU A 25 -3.65 -26.58 -0.67
N LEU A 26 -4.04 -26.48 -1.95
CA LEU A 26 -3.95 -25.24 -2.72
C LEU A 26 -4.85 -24.14 -2.16
N LEU A 27 -6.09 -24.49 -1.76
CA LEU A 27 -7.00 -23.53 -1.11
C LEU A 27 -6.41 -23.01 0.20
N ARG A 28 -5.83 -23.89 1.01
CA ARG A 28 -5.18 -23.48 2.27
C ARG A 28 -3.97 -22.59 2.03
N GLU A 29 -3.16 -22.88 1.01
CA GLU A 29 -2.03 -22.01 0.63
C GLU A 29 -2.52 -20.64 0.15
N TYR A 30 -3.63 -20.61 -0.62
CA TYR A 30 -4.26 -19.37 -1.07
C TYR A 30 -4.70 -18.51 0.11
N GLU A 31 -5.39 -19.10 1.10
CA GLU A 31 -5.79 -18.40 2.33
C GLU A 31 -4.60 -17.86 3.12
N LEU A 32 -3.51 -18.64 3.22
CA LEU A 32 -2.28 -18.19 3.89
C LEU A 32 -1.64 -17.01 3.17
N CYS A 33 -1.59 -17.03 1.84
CA CYS A 33 -1.07 -15.92 1.04
C CYS A 33 -1.95 -14.68 1.19
N GLN A 34 -3.27 -14.83 1.12
CA GLN A 34 -4.22 -13.73 1.27
C GLN A 34 -4.09 -13.08 2.65
N ASN A 35 -4.10 -13.89 3.71
CA ASN A 35 -3.94 -13.40 5.08
C ASN A 35 -2.59 -12.70 5.28
N SER A 36 -1.52 -13.24 4.69
CA SER A 36 -0.19 -12.62 4.77
C SER A 36 -0.15 -11.27 4.07
N ALA A 37 -0.73 -11.17 2.86
CA ALA A 37 -0.83 -9.92 2.11
C ALA A 37 -1.63 -8.85 2.86
N GLN A 38 -2.80 -9.21 3.41
CA GLN A 38 -3.64 -8.30 4.20
C GLN A 38 -2.94 -7.79 5.47
N ARG A 39 -2.22 -8.68 6.18
CA ARG A 39 -1.44 -8.29 7.36
C ARG A 39 -0.30 -7.33 7.02
N LEU A 40 0.37 -7.55 5.89
CA LEU A 40 1.45 -6.66 5.43
C LEU A 40 0.90 -5.28 5.07
N GLU A 41 -0.22 -5.22 4.35
CA GLU A 41 -0.90 -3.98 4.02
C GLU A 41 -1.30 -3.20 5.28
N GLY A 42 -1.89 -3.88 6.27
CA GLY A 42 -2.21 -3.28 7.56
C GLY A 42 -0.99 -2.66 8.26
N ARG A 43 0.16 -3.36 8.26
CA ARG A 43 1.41 -2.84 8.85
C ARG A 43 1.96 -1.62 8.12
N VAL A 44 1.90 -1.62 6.78
CA VAL A 44 2.31 -0.47 5.96
C VAL A 44 1.47 0.75 6.32
N TRP A 45 0.14 0.61 6.36
CA TRP A 45 -0.77 1.71 6.68
C TRP A 45 -0.65 2.19 8.13
N SER A 46 -0.61 1.27 9.10
CA SER A 46 -0.39 1.65 10.51
C SER A 46 0.94 2.37 10.71
N GLY A 47 2.00 1.92 10.01
CA GLY A 47 3.29 2.60 10.02
C GLY A 47 3.23 4.00 9.39
N ALA A 48 2.54 4.16 8.26
CA ALA A 48 2.37 5.45 7.60
C ALA A 48 1.63 6.45 8.49
N VAL A 49 0.54 6.01 9.13
CA VAL A 49 -0.23 6.84 10.07
C VAL A 49 0.62 7.25 11.27
N LEU A 50 1.35 6.31 11.87
CA LEU A 50 2.24 6.60 12.99
C LEU A 50 3.30 7.64 12.60
N MET A 51 3.94 7.48 11.44
CA MET A 51 4.93 8.43 10.94
C MET A 51 4.33 9.81 10.68
N GLY A 52 3.13 9.88 10.11
CA GLY A 52 2.40 11.13 9.89
C GLY A 52 2.11 11.85 11.20
N VAL A 53 1.59 11.14 12.21
CA VAL A 53 1.28 11.70 13.53
C VAL A 53 2.54 12.19 14.24
N VAL A 54 3.62 11.39 14.25
CA VAL A 54 4.88 11.76 14.89
C VAL A 54 5.51 12.99 14.22
N SER A 55 5.50 13.05 12.89
CA SER A 55 6.05 14.18 12.13
C SER A 55 5.26 15.47 12.38
N LEU A 56 3.93 15.38 12.40
CA LEU A 56 3.06 16.51 12.73
C LEU A 56 3.27 16.99 14.17
N ALA A 57 3.38 16.06 15.13
CA ALA A 57 3.63 16.40 16.52
C ALA A 57 4.98 17.10 16.70
N ALA A 58 6.05 16.59 16.08
CA ALA A 58 7.37 17.23 16.10
C ALA A 58 7.33 18.65 15.52
N PHE A 59 6.62 18.84 14.40
CA PHE A 59 6.43 20.15 13.79
C PHE A 59 5.69 21.13 14.70
N VAL A 60 4.56 20.72 15.28
CA VAL A 60 3.76 21.56 16.18
C VAL A 60 4.54 21.93 17.44
N ILE A 61 5.24 20.97 18.05
CA ILE A 61 6.12 21.22 19.20
C ILE A 61 7.20 22.22 18.81
N GLY A 62 7.89 22.01 17.68
CA GLY A 62 8.89 22.97 17.18
C GLY A 62 8.34 24.39 17.04
N LEU A 63 7.09 24.53 16.55
CA LEU A 63 6.41 25.81 16.40
C LEU A 63 6.00 26.47 17.72
N LEU A 64 5.57 25.68 18.71
CA LEU A 64 5.19 26.20 20.03
C LEU A 64 6.41 26.63 20.85
N PHE A 65 7.53 25.92 20.73
CA PHE A 65 8.77 26.22 21.45
C PHE A 65 9.71 27.19 20.72
N LEU A 66 9.35 27.62 19.50
CA LEU A 66 10.08 28.62 18.71
C LEU A 66 10.52 29.88 19.48
N PRO A 67 9.70 30.49 20.39
CA PRO A 67 10.16 31.63 21.18
C PRO A 67 11.24 31.28 22.23
N ALA A 68 11.23 30.08 22.80
CA ALA A 68 12.23 29.60 23.76
C ALA A 68 13.52 29.12 23.06
N VAL A 69 13.38 28.63 21.83
CA VAL A 69 14.42 28.14 20.92
C VAL A 69 15.24 29.28 20.29
N ARG A 70 14.85 30.54 20.47
CA ARG A 70 15.62 31.72 20.02
C ARG A 70 16.98 31.90 20.71
N ALA A 71 17.33 31.07 21.68
CA ALA A 71 18.69 30.91 22.18
C ALA A 71 19.53 30.08 21.20
N GLU A 72 20.82 30.38 21.02
CA GLU A 72 21.69 29.72 20.02
C GLU A 72 21.73 28.19 20.15
N THR A 73 21.49 27.65 21.35
CA THR A 73 21.39 26.20 21.61
C THR A 73 20.14 25.54 21.03
N GLY A 74 19.07 26.30 20.79
CA GLY A 74 17.82 25.78 20.25
C GLY A 74 17.94 25.36 18.79
N LEU A 75 18.71 26.09 17.97
CA LEU A 75 18.80 25.82 16.53
C LEU A 75 19.44 24.45 16.24
N PHE A 76 20.53 24.10 16.95
CA PHE A 76 21.20 22.81 16.80
C PHE A 76 20.28 21.65 17.19
N PHE A 77 19.56 21.78 18.31
CA PHE A 77 18.62 20.75 18.75
C PHE A 77 17.51 20.48 17.71
N LEU A 78 16.95 21.52 17.08
CA LEU A 78 15.94 21.32 16.04
C LEU A 78 16.52 20.74 14.75
N LEU A 79 17.76 21.08 14.40
CA LEU A 79 18.43 20.49 13.26
C LEU A 79 18.66 18.99 13.46
N ASP A 80 19.13 18.60 14.65
CA ASP A 80 19.31 17.20 15.04
C ASP A 80 17.96 16.44 15.02
N LEU A 81 16.90 17.05 15.54
CA LEU A 81 15.55 16.47 15.51
C LEU A 81 15.03 16.30 14.08
N GLY A 82 15.30 17.25 13.19
CA GLY A 82 14.96 17.18 11.78
C GLY A 82 15.69 16.05 11.06
N ILE A 83 17.00 15.94 11.27
CA ILE A 83 17.82 14.84 10.71
C ILE A 83 17.29 13.50 11.21
N LEU A 84 17.03 13.36 12.51
CA LEU A 84 16.50 12.14 13.09
C LEU A 84 15.13 11.78 12.49
N SER A 85 14.23 12.75 12.32
CA SER A 85 12.94 12.56 11.67
C SER A 85 13.08 12.05 10.24
N VAL A 86 13.96 12.66 9.44
CA VAL A 86 14.24 12.21 8.06
C VAL A 86 14.78 10.78 8.04
N VAL A 87 15.74 10.46 8.90
CA VAL A 87 16.31 9.10 8.99
C VAL A 87 15.24 8.08 9.32
N VAL A 88 14.38 8.35 10.30
CA VAL A 88 13.29 7.46 10.70
C VAL A 88 12.31 7.23 9.54
N VAL A 89 11.93 8.28 8.82
CA VAL A 89 11.02 8.17 7.66
C VAL A 89 11.66 7.40 6.51
N VAL A 90 12.96 7.59 6.26
CA VAL A 90 13.69 6.83 5.23
C VAL A 90 13.79 5.35 5.60
N VAL A 91 14.13 5.02 6.85
CA VAL A 91 14.19 3.63 7.33
C VAL A 91 12.82 2.96 7.21
N TRP A 92 11.75 3.65 7.63
CA TRP A 92 10.39 3.16 7.46
C TRP A 92 10.04 2.92 5.98
N TRP A 93 10.39 3.86 5.10
CA TRP A 93 10.14 3.73 3.66
C TRP A 93 10.84 2.51 3.05
N LEU A 94 12.10 2.24 3.44
CA LEU A 94 12.81 1.03 3.00
C LEU A 94 12.11 -0.25 3.48
N MET A 95 11.62 -0.28 4.72
CA MET A 95 10.83 -1.41 5.22
C MET A 95 9.50 -1.57 4.46
N ALA A 96 8.80 -0.46 4.20
CA ALA A 96 7.56 -0.46 3.43
C ALA A 96 7.78 -1.01 2.00
N ASN A 97 8.83 -0.58 1.31
CA ASN A 97 9.20 -1.11 -0.01
C ASN A 97 9.45 -2.62 0.03
N ARG A 98 10.15 -3.11 1.05
CA ARG A 98 10.37 -4.55 1.24
C ARG A 98 9.06 -5.29 1.48
N TRP A 99 8.16 -4.76 2.30
CA TRP A 99 6.86 -5.36 2.55
C TRP A 99 5.98 -5.39 1.30
N CYS A 100 5.97 -4.32 0.50
CA CYS A 100 5.29 -4.29 -0.78
C CYS A 100 5.84 -5.33 -1.76
N ALA A 101 7.16 -5.56 -1.78
CA ALA A 101 7.75 -6.62 -2.61
C ALA A 101 7.27 -8.01 -2.18
N VAL A 102 7.25 -8.30 -0.87
CA VAL A 102 6.71 -9.56 -0.34
C VAL A 102 5.22 -9.71 -0.69
N GLN A 103 4.44 -8.64 -0.53
CA GLN A 103 3.02 -8.64 -0.87
C GLN A 103 2.80 -8.96 -2.36
N ARG A 104 3.59 -8.37 -3.27
CA ARG A 104 3.54 -8.71 -4.71
C ARG A 104 3.85 -10.19 -4.97
N THR A 105 4.83 -10.77 -4.26
CA THR A 105 5.11 -12.20 -4.40
C THR A 105 3.96 -13.09 -3.92
N CYS A 106 3.27 -12.70 -2.84
CA CYS A 106 2.06 -13.40 -2.37
C CYS A 106 0.94 -13.32 -3.42
N TYR A 107 0.68 -12.15 -4.00
CA TYR A 107 -0.32 -12.01 -5.06
C TYR A 107 0.02 -12.80 -6.32
N LEU A 108 1.29 -12.85 -6.71
CA LEU A 108 1.74 -13.67 -7.83
C LEU A 108 1.49 -15.16 -7.56
N ARG A 109 1.77 -15.63 -6.34
CA ARG A 109 1.50 -17.02 -5.96
C ARG A 109 0.00 -17.32 -5.95
N MET A 110 -0.81 -16.42 -5.38
CA MET A 110 -2.27 -16.53 -5.41
C MET A 110 -2.80 -16.61 -6.85
N TYR A 111 -2.27 -15.80 -7.77
CA TYR A 111 -2.63 -15.85 -9.18
C TYR A 111 -2.35 -17.22 -9.82
N HIS A 112 -1.20 -17.83 -9.54
CA HIS A 112 -0.89 -19.19 -10.01
C HIS A 112 -1.86 -20.24 -9.45
N ILE A 113 -2.22 -20.12 -8.17
CA ILE A 113 -3.20 -21.02 -7.53
C ILE A 113 -4.59 -20.83 -8.16
N GLU A 114 -5.00 -19.60 -8.43
CA GLU A 114 -6.27 -19.31 -9.11
C GLU A 114 -6.33 -19.94 -10.51
N GLN A 115 -5.23 -19.87 -11.27
CA GLN A 115 -5.15 -20.51 -12.58
C GLN A 115 -5.33 -22.04 -12.49
N GLN A 116 -4.77 -22.67 -11.46
CA GLN A 116 -4.88 -24.12 -11.24
C GLN A 116 -6.29 -24.54 -10.78
N LEU A 117 -6.92 -23.74 -9.93
CA LEU A 117 -8.24 -24.02 -9.35
C LEU A 117 -9.42 -23.48 -10.18
N GLY A 118 -9.16 -22.75 -11.27
CA GLY A 118 -10.20 -22.09 -12.06
C GLY A 118 -10.91 -20.95 -11.31
N MET A 119 -10.21 -20.29 -10.38
CA MET A 119 -10.71 -19.10 -9.68
C MET A 119 -10.32 -17.82 -10.45
N PHE A 120 -10.97 -16.70 -10.13
CA PHE A 120 -10.85 -15.46 -10.92
C PHE A 120 -10.73 -14.16 -10.10
N GLN A 121 -10.53 -14.23 -8.78
CA GLN A 121 -10.58 -13.04 -7.91
C GLN A 121 -9.48 -12.02 -8.26
N LEU A 122 -8.21 -12.41 -8.28
CA LEU A 122 -7.10 -11.54 -8.69
C LEU A 122 -7.19 -11.13 -10.16
N ARG A 123 -7.73 -12.01 -11.01
CA ARG A 123 -7.92 -11.69 -12.44
C ARG A 123 -8.93 -10.55 -12.63
N TYR A 124 -9.98 -10.50 -11.82
CA TYR A 124 -10.93 -9.38 -11.83
C TYR A 124 -10.29 -8.09 -11.34
N MET A 125 -9.50 -8.14 -10.27
CA MET A 125 -8.75 -6.96 -9.81
C MET A 125 -7.80 -6.44 -10.90
N HIS A 126 -7.02 -7.33 -11.52
CA HIS A 126 -6.12 -6.95 -12.59
C HIS A 126 -6.83 -6.35 -13.80
N TYR A 127 -8.05 -6.77 -14.12
CA TYR A 127 -8.84 -6.19 -15.21
C TYR A 127 -9.29 -4.76 -14.94
N LEU A 128 -9.55 -4.41 -13.69
CA LEU A 128 -9.90 -3.05 -13.32
C LEU A 128 -8.75 -2.09 -13.63
N ASP A 129 -7.52 -2.53 -13.38
CA ASP A 129 -6.31 -1.76 -13.64
C ASP A 129 -5.91 -1.81 -15.12
N GLU A 130 -5.83 -3.01 -15.70
CA GLU A 130 -5.40 -3.27 -17.07
C GLU A 130 -6.43 -4.12 -17.83
N PRO A 131 -7.29 -3.52 -18.66
CA PRO A 131 -8.42 -4.20 -19.30
C PRO A 131 -7.98 -5.25 -20.34
N ALA A 132 -6.75 -5.13 -20.85
CA ALA A 132 -6.16 -6.11 -21.75
C ALA A 132 -5.83 -7.44 -21.03
N ALA A 133 -5.72 -7.44 -19.69
CA ALA A 133 -5.32 -8.61 -18.91
C ALA A 133 -6.36 -9.74 -18.88
N LEU A 134 -7.62 -9.48 -19.24
CA LEU A 134 -8.67 -10.52 -19.23
C LEU A 134 -8.59 -11.48 -20.43
N GLY A 135 -7.93 -11.08 -21.53
CA GLY A 135 -7.92 -11.85 -22.78
C GLY A 135 -9.31 -12.30 -23.27
N GLU A 136 -9.37 -13.41 -23.99
CA GLU A 136 -10.62 -14.13 -24.33
C GLU A 136 -11.13 -14.97 -23.14
N SER A 137 -11.16 -14.41 -21.94
CA SER A 137 -11.72 -15.13 -20.79
C SER A 137 -13.18 -15.55 -21.11
N PRO A 138 -13.60 -16.78 -20.78
CA PRO A 138 -14.95 -17.31 -21.01
C PRO A 138 -16.01 -16.67 -20.11
N LEU A 139 -15.78 -15.43 -19.66
CA LEU A 139 -16.74 -14.67 -18.90
C LEU A 139 -17.97 -14.38 -19.75
N ASP A 140 -19.11 -14.68 -19.16
CA ASP A 140 -20.42 -14.32 -19.67
C ASP A 140 -20.52 -12.80 -19.97
N LYS A 141 -21.33 -12.44 -20.97
CA LYS A 141 -21.47 -11.06 -21.44
C LYS A 141 -21.92 -10.13 -20.31
N ASP A 142 -22.81 -10.61 -19.45
CA ASP A 142 -23.36 -9.86 -18.30
C ASP A 142 -22.27 -9.50 -17.28
N ARG A 143 -21.37 -10.45 -16.97
CA ARG A 143 -20.25 -10.18 -16.06
C ARG A 143 -19.26 -9.18 -16.64
N ARG A 144 -19.07 -9.17 -17.97
CA ARG A 144 -18.21 -8.18 -18.64
C ARG A 144 -18.79 -6.77 -18.56
N THR A 145 -20.11 -6.60 -18.66
CA THR A 145 -20.77 -5.30 -18.49
C THR A 145 -20.63 -4.80 -17.05
N ASP A 146 -20.82 -5.66 -16.06
CA ASP A 146 -20.64 -5.31 -14.65
C ASP A 146 -19.21 -4.88 -14.35
N LEU A 147 -18.21 -5.60 -14.87
CA LEU A 147 -16.80 -5.23 -14.70
C LEU A 147 -16.44 -3.91 -15.39
N LYS A 148 -17.02 -3.60 -16.56
CA LYS A 148 -16.84 -2.29 -17.21
C LYS A 148 -17.42 -1.16 -16.36
N GLN A 149 -18.58 -1.39 -15.76
CA GLN A 149 -19.21 -0.42 -14.86
C GLN A 149 -18.44 -0.27 -13.54
N ALA A 150 -17.92 -1.36 -12.97
CA ALA A 150 -17.05 -1.31 -11.80
C ALA A 150 -15.77 -0.52 -12.12
N ARG A 151 -15.19 -0.73 -13.30
CA ARG A 151 -13.99 -0.03 -13.76
C ARG A 151 -14.21 1.48 -13.94
N SER A 152 -15.35 1.91 -14.48
CA SER A 152 -15.63 3.35 -14.60
C SER A 152 -15.73 4.06 -13.25
N ARG A 153 -15.98 3.30 -12.18
CA ARG A 153 -15.97 3.77 -10.79
C ARG A 153 -14.63 3.52 -10.08
N HIS A 154 -13.79 2.65 -10.62
CA HIS A 154 -12.49 2.31 -10.05
C HIS A 154 -11.51 3.44 -10.36
N GLN A 155 -11.23 4.25 -9.35
CA GLN A 155 -10.15 5.21 -9.41
C GLN A 155 -8.87 4.43 -9.16
N ALA A 156 -8.02 4.29 -10.17
CA ALA A 156 -6.71 3.65 -10.06
C ALA A 156 -5.76 4.55 -9.25
N SER A 157 -6.10 4.81 -7.98
CA SER A 157 -5.14 5.39 -7.05
C SER A 157 -4.20 4.27 -6.63
N ASP A 158 -3.05 4.21 -7.30
CA ASP A 158 -1.99 3.30 -6.88
C ASP A 158 -1.53 3.73 -5.48
N ALA A 159 -1.95 2.98 -4.47
CA ALA A 159 -1.55 3.23 -3.07
C ALA A 159 -0.01 3.28 -2.93
N GLN A 160 0.72 2.61 -3.82
CA GLN A 160 2.18 2.63 -3.83
C GLN A 160 2.74 4.00 -4.26
N SER A 161 2.01 4.75 -5.09
CA SER A 161 2.37 6.12 -5.45
C SER A 161 2.35 7.03 -4.22
N LEU A 162 1.36 6.87 -3.32
CA LEU A 162 1.33 7.62 -2.06
C LEU A 162 2.52 7.27 -1.15
N ILE A 163 2.88 5.99 -1.04
CA ILE A 163 4.03 5.54 -0.22
C ILE A 163 5.35 6.17 -0.72
N ARG A 164 5.50 6.37 -2.04
CA ARG A 164 6.68 7.03 -2.63
C ARG A 164 6.70 8.54 -2.36
N ILE A 165 5.55 9.18 -2.27
CA ILE A 165 5.45 10.64 -2.08
C ILE A 165 5.69 11.04 -0.62
N LEU A 166 5.34 10.18 0.35
CA LEU A 166 5.43 10.50 1.78
C LEU A 166 6.82 10.97 2.26
N PRO A 167 7.94 10.28 1.96
CA PRO A 167 9.27 10.75 2.36
C PRO A 167 9.63 12.10 1.74
N LEU A 168 9.21 12.33 0.49
CA LEU A 168 9.47 13.56 -0.24
C LEU A 168 8.70 14.73 0.37
N MET A 169 7.44 14.51 0.75
CA MET A 169 6.66 15.50 1.51
C MET A 169 7.29 15.81 2.87
N ASN A 170 7.77 14.80 3.60
CA ASN A 170 8.42 15.01 4.89
C ASN A 170 9.71 15.82 4.74
N LEU A 171 10.55 15.48 3.75
CA LEU A 171 11.78 16.21 3.45
C LEU A 171 11.48 17.67 3.07
N LEU A 172 10.47 17.90 2.24
CA LEU A 172 10.05 19.24 1.82
C LEU A 172 9.49 20.05 2.99
N ALA A 173 8.73 19.44 3.89
CA ALA A 173 8.24 20.08 5.11
C ALA A 173 9.39 20.54 6.02
N TRP A 174 10.38 19.67 6.25
CA TRP A 174 11.57 20.02 7.03
C TRP A 174 12.43 21.10 6.35
N LEU A 175 12.56 21.05 5.03
CA LEU A 175 13.30 22.06 4.27
C LEU A 175 12.64 23.44 4.39
N ILE A 176 11.31 23.52 4.21
CA ILE A 176 10.56 24.76 4.43
C ILE A 176 10.75 25.27 5.86
N TYR A 177 10.68 24.38 6.84
CA TYR A 177 10.84 24.74 8.25
C TYR A 177 12.23 25.32 8.55
N VAL A 178 13.29 24.72 8.04
CA VAL A 178 14.67 25.24 8.19
C VAL A 178 14.83 26.59 7.50
N LEU A 179 14.25 26.79 6.31
CA LEU A 179 14.27 28.08 5.63
C LEU A 179 13.58 29.19 6.43
N ILE A 180 12.43 28.90 7.06
CA ILE A 180 11.72 29.84 7.93
C ILE A 180 12.60 30.23 9.12
N LEU A 181 13.27 29.26 9.75
CA LEU A 181 14.19 29.51 10.87
C LEU A 181 15.39 30.37 10.46
N LEU A 182 16.02 30.06 9.32
CA LEU A 182 17.14 30.85 8.78
C LEU A 182 16.71 32.29 8.48
N GLY A 183 15.56 32.49 7.84
CA GLY A 183 15.01 33.83 7.58
C GLY A 183 14.74 34.62 8.87
N ALA A 184 14.19 33.96 9.89
CA ALA A 184 13.98 34.57 11.21
C ALA A 184 15.29 34.94 11.92
N SER A 185 16.37 34.17 11.71
CA SER A 185 17.69 34.46 12.27
C SER A 185 18.39 35.63 11.56
N ALA A 186 18.29 35.70 10.23
CA ALA A 186 18.93 36.73 9.40
C ALA A 186 18.31 38.13 9.59
N GLY A 187 17.00 38.20 9.88
CA GLY A 187 16.34 39.47 10.20
C GLY A 187 16.85 40.12 11.50
N LYS A 188 17.51 39.36 12.38
CA LYS A 188 17.99 39.84 13.68
C LYS A 188 19.33 40.59 13.59
N THR A 189 20.20 40.21 12.65
CA THR A 189 21.51 40.87 12.45
C THR A 189 21.42 42.22 11.73
N GLY A 190 20.31 42.51 11.02
CA GLY A 190 20.11 43.77 10.31
C GLY A 190 19.53 44.94 11.14
N GLY A 191 19.10 44.70 12.38
CA GLY A 191 18.44 45.71 13.22
C GLY A 191 19.38 46.59 14.07
N PHE A 192 20.70 46.45 13.93
CA PHE A 192 21.69 47.09 14.81
C PHE A 192 22.34 48.34 14.19
N THR A 193 21.60 49.24 13.55
CA THR A 193 22.14 50.58 13.19
C THR A 193 21.01 51.58 13.00
N LEU A 194 20.71 52.40 14.00
CA LEU A 194 20.62 53.86 13.91
C LEU A 194 20.29 54.41 15.32
N GLY A 195 21.33 54.49 16.14
CA GLY A 195 21.32 55.25 17.39
C GLY A 195 22.53 56.16 17.39
N ARG A 196 22.43 57.28 16.66
CA ARG A 196 23.26 58.46 16.82
C ARG A 196 22.45 59.69 16.44
#